data_AF-A0A2N2JEJ5-F1
#
_entry.id   AF-A0A2N2JEJ5-F1
#
_cell.length_a   1.000
_cell.length_b   1.000
_cell.length_c   1.000
_cell.angle_alpha   90.00
_cell.angle_beta   90.00
_cell.angle_gamma   90.00
#
_symmetry.space_group_name_H-M   'P 1'
#
loop_
_entity.id
_entity.type
_entity.pdbx_description
1 polymer ?
#
loop_
_entity_poly.entity_id
_entity_poly.type
_entity_poly.pdbx_seq_one_letter_code
_entity_poly.pdbx_strand_id
1 'polypeptide(L)'
;MGAAVGVGFLTVGILIPFYKGLAPWRWRRATRRLPWDEPRERGGDRVGAIDGVHVHVALEVNTVHFEVTHEDAPTSKTTYRSLVTVGQQLAPPEVEVSREGLFARTGEGDDHDVEIGDPAFDRALKLLGSEVDVLATLHRDVRPAMLEALRRSGTELRGGGLQLALAGVPPGRRLPRRVMELVALAKTMRGARREPAESLLDSARHDPCEGVRRRCGRALLTQLPTTAQADALAAELVEGDDDELRVVALERLGVDAERDRLAAVVRDEGTAPAHRAEALRALASAPSDGFVTLIGEALATPAPPLRRAALDIVARLRLTAAVPAVAANAGHGDTAEARRAAQIIGELGGPDHEAALVGLLSVDDDEVALHLTDALGRWGTPQAIEHLQPLTSGAFRKAHTKMLARDAIDAIRTRYAHGERGGLALTEAGPEGALSMSDEAG
;
A
#
# COMPACT_ATOMS: atom_id res chain seq x y z
N MET A 1 -24.10 12.03 -73.46
CA MET A 1 -23.60 10.64 -73.52
C MET A 1 -22.76 10.42 -72.26
N GLY A 2 -22.96 9.46 -71.37
CA GLY A 2 -24.14 8.66 -70.94
C GLY A 2 -23.97 8.45 -69.41
N ALA A 3 -24.99 8.52 -68.55
CA ALA A 3 -26.14 7.62 -68.37
C ALA A 3 -25.81 6.33 -67.54
N ALA A 4 -26.28 6.31 -66.27
CA ALA A 4 -26.45 5.16 -65.35
C ALA A 4 -25.15 4.41 -64.90
N VAL A 5 -25.04 3.64 -63.80
CA VAL A 5 -25.93 3.13 -62.72
C VAL A 5 -25.13 3.22 -61.38
N GLY A 6 -25.67 3.34 -60.15
CA GLY A 6 -27.07 3.53 -59.74
C GLY A 6 -27.58 2.74 -58.51
N VAL A 7 -26.76 2.41 -57.49
CA VAL A 7 -27.21 1.66 -56.27
C VAL A 7 -27.16 2.53 -55.01
N GLY A 8 -28.33 2.90 -54.48
CA GLY A 8 -28.47 3.47 -53.13
C GLY A 8 -29.11 2.46 -52.18
N PHE A 9 -28.44 2.13 -51.08
CA PHE A 9 -29.03 1.33 -50.01
C PHE A 9 -29.89 2.20 -49.09
N LEU A 10 -31.16 2.37 -49.48
CA LEU A 10 -32.19 2.94 -48.62
C LEU A 10 -32.78 1.83 -47.75
N THR A 11 -32.12 1.49 -46.63
CA THR A 11 -32.59 0.45 -45.70
C THR A 11 -33.79 0.92 -44.88
N VAL A 12 -34.95 1.02 -45.54
CA VAL A 12 -36.25 1.25 -44.91
C VAL A 12 -36.69 -0.04 -44.22
N GLY A 13 -36.27 -0.19 -42.96
CA GLY A 13 -36.70 -1.26 -42.09
C GLY A 13 -38.16 -1.08 -41.65
N ILE A 14 -39.13 -1.47 -42.48
CA ILE A 14 -40.52 -1.69 -42.05
C ILE A 14 -40.52 -2.91 -41.11
N LEU A 15 -40.35 -2.64 -39.82
CA LEU A 15 -40.27 -3.69 -38.81
C LEU A 15 -41.69 -4.14 -38.41
N ILE A 16 -42.14 -5.23 -39.02
CA ILE A 16 -43.43 -5.88 -38.75
C ILE A 16 -43.55 -6.16 -37.23
N PRO A 17 -44.56 -5.59 -36.52
CA PRO A 17 -44.58 -5.59 -35.05
C PRO A 17 -45.28 -6.82 -34.45
N PHE A 18 -44.99 -8.04 -34.92
CA PHE A 18 -45.77 -9.24 -34.55
C PHE A 18 -45.19 -10.16 -33.45
N TYR A 19 -44.00 -9.89 -32.92
CA TYR A 19 -43.43 -10.62 -31.76
C TYR A 19 -43.26 -9.77 -30.47
N LYS A 20 -43.79 -8.54 -30.44
CA LYS A 20 -43.49 -7.53 -29.40
C LYS A 20 -44.55 -7.36 -28.29
N GLY A 21 -45.65 -8.11 -28.29
CA GLY A 21 -46.82 -7.82 -27.45
C GLY A 21 -46.70 -8.15 -25.94
N LEU A 22 -46.08 -9.29 -25.56
CA LEU A 22 -46.27 -9.85 -24.21
C LEU A 22 -45.35 -9.31 -23.11
N ALA A 23 -44.15 -8.83 -23.44
CA ALA A 23 -43.21 -8.32 -22.43
C ALA A 23 -43.61 -6.95 -21.85
N PRO A 24 -44.02 -5.95 -22.65
CA PRO A 24 -44.34 -4.61 -22.12
C PRO A 24 -45.54 -4.58 -21.17
N TRP A 25 -46.61 -5.35 -21.42
CA TRP A 25 -47.76 -5.39 -20.50
C TRP A 25 -47.42 -6.10 -19.19
N ARG A 26 -46.61 -7.17 -19.23
CA ARG A 26 -46.14 -7.87 -18.02
C ARG A 26 -45.28 -6.93 -17.17
N TRP A 27 -44.37 -6.18 -17.80
CA TRP A 27 -43.58 -5.15 -17.15
C TRP A 27 -44.48 -4.09 -16.49
N ARG A 28 -45.39 -3.46 -17.25
CA ARG A 28 -46.32 -2.44 -16.71
C ARG A 28 -47.18 -2.99 -15.57
N ARG A 29 -47.63 -4.25 -15.65
CA ARG A 29 -48.42 -4.89 -14.59
C ARG A 29 -47.59 -5.22 -13.35
N ALA A 30 -46.30 -5.54 -13.50
CA ALA A 30 -45.40 -5.77 -12.37
C ALA A 30 -44.99 -4.47 -11.69
N THR A 31 -44.65 -3.41 -12.45
CA THR A 31 -44.28 -2.11 -11.87
C THR A 31 -45.47 -1.39 -11.25
N ARG A 32 -46.70 -1.59 -11.74
CA ARG A 32 -47.94 -1.12 -11.07
C ARG A 32 -48.28 -1.81 -9.74
N ARG A 33 -47.59 -2.89 -9.37
CA ARG A 33 -47.80 -3.60 -8.08
C ARG A 33 -46.86 -3.14 -6.97
N LEU A 34 -45.93 -2.25 -7.27
CA LEU A 34 -45.09 -1.61 -6.28
C LEU A 34 -45.92 -0.57 -5.51
N PRO A 35 -45.69 -0.42 -4.18
CA PRO A 35 -46.34 0.61 -3.37
C PRO A 35 -45.67 1.96 -3.63
N TRP A 36 -46.03 2.61 -4.74
CA TRP A 36 -45.51 3.93 -5.09
C TRP A 36 -46.22 5.03 -4.32
N ASP A 37 -45.46 5.98 -3.79
CA ASP A 37 -45.99 7.23 -3.22
C ASP A 37 -46.41 8.18 -4.36
N GLU A 38 -45.49 8.47 -5.30
CA GLU A 38 -45.71 9.36 -6.45
C GLU A 38 -45.11 8.79 -7.76
N PRO A 39 -45.82 7.89 -8.48
CA PRO A 39 -45.30 7.29 -9.69
C PRO A 39 -45.48 8.18 -10.94
N ARG A 40 -44.39 8.40 -11.67
CA ARG A 40 -44.35 9.04 -13.00
C ARG A 40 -43.91 8.00 -14.04
N GLU A 41 -44.63 7.87 -15.15
CA GLU A 41 -44.22 7.05 -16.31
C GLU A 41 -43.54 7.97 -17.34
N ARG A 42 -42.29 7.68 -17.75
CA ARG A 42 -41.53 8.48 -18.75
C ARG A 42 -40.84 7.55 -19.74
N GLY A 43 -41.17 7.65 -21.03
CA GLY A 43 -40.49 6.89 -22.11
C GLY A 43 -40.69 5.36 -22.09
N GLY A 44 -41.43 4.81 -21.13
CA GLY A 44 -41.50 3.37 -20.87
C GLY A 44 -40.97 2.98 -19.50
N ASP A 45 -40.18 3.86 -18.86
CA ASP A 45 -39.70 3.71 -17.49
C ASP A 45 -40.73 4.18 -16.47
N ARG A 46 -40.53 3.76 -15.21
CA ARG A 46 -41.33 4.19 -14.06
C ARG A 46 -40.41 4.72 -12.98
N VAL A 47 -40.64 5.96 -12.57
CA VAL A 47 -39.84 6.70 -11.58
C VAL A 47 -40.78 7.20 -10.48
N GLY A 48 -40.36 7.18 -9.22
CA GLY A 48 -41.15 7.70 -8.11
C GLY A 48 -40.47 7.42 -6.77
N ALA A 49 -41.20 7.65 -5.67
CA ALA A 49 -40.77 7.20 -4.35
C ALA A 49 -41.51 5.93 -3.91
N ILE A 50 -40.84 5.13 -3.09
CA ILE A 50 -41.41 4.03 -2.31
C ILE A 50 -40.91 4.20 -0.88
N ASP A 51 -41.82 4.43 0.06
CA ASP A 51 -41.50 4.77 1.46
C ASP A 51 -40.46 5.91 1.57
N GLY A 52 -40.55 6.94 0.73
CA GLY A 52 -39.59 8.06 0.69
C GLY A 52 -38.20 7.74 0.10
N VAL A 53 -37.98 6.53 -0.42
CA VAL A 53 -36.78 6.18 -1.20
C VAL A 53 -37.07 6.35 -2.69
N HIS A 54 -36.25 7.11 -3.40
CA HIS A 54 -36.38 7.28 -4.85
C HIS A 54 -36.07 5.95 -5.57
N VAL A 55 -36.96 5.51 -6.45
CA VAL A 55 -36.87 4.28 -7.23
C VAL A 55 -37.11 4.59 -8.70
N HIS A 56 -36.18 4.13 -9.55
CA HIS A 56 -36.31 4.14 -11.01
C HIS A 56 -36.27 2.68 -11.49
N VAL A 57 -37.29 2.27 -12.22
CA VAL A 57 -37.35 0.98 -12.91
C VAL A 57 -37.38 1.25 -14.41
N ALA A 58 -36.39 0.72 -15.12
CA ALA A 58 -36.26 0.80 -16.57
C ALA A 58 -36.37 -0.59 -17.22
N LEU A 59 -36.65 -0.62 -18.52
CA LEU A 59 -36.65 -1.84 -19.34
C LEU A 59 -35.75 -1.67 -20.56
N GLU A 60 -34.55 -2.24 -20.49
CA GLU A 60 -33.64 -2.34 -21.63
C GLU A 60 -34.08 -3.49 -22.54
N VAL A 61 -34.12 -3.22 -23.85
CA VAL A 61 -34.53 -4.18 -24.90
C VAL A 61 -33.41 -4.29 -25.94
N ASN A 62 -32.50 -5.24 -25.74
CA ASN A 62 -31.38 -5.47 -26.65
C ASN A 62 -31.77 -6.52 -27.70
N THR A 63 -31.89 -6.10 -28.96
CA THR A 63 -32.19 -6.98 -30.09
C THR A 63 -30.91 -7.20 -30.89
N VAL A 64 -30.38 -8.42 -30.85
CA VAL A 64 -29.24 -8.82 -31.70
C VAL A 64 -29.81 -9.44 -32.97
N HIS A 65 -29.41 -8.87 -34.11
CA HIS A 65 -29.68 -9.42 -35.43
C HIS A 65 -28.48 -10.26 -35.85
N PHE A 66 -28.74 -11.50 -36.29
CA PHE A 66 -27.72 -12.36 -36.87
C PHE A 66 -27.92 -12.37 -38.39
N GLU A 67 -26.91 -11.91 -39.14
CA GLU A 67 -26.86 -12.13 -40.58
C GLU A 67 -26.49 -13.60 -40.82
N VAL A 68 -27.46 -14.39 -41.29
CA VAL A 68 -27.24 -15.79 -41.65
C VAL A 68 -26.92 -15.84 -43.14
N THR A 69 -25.65 -16.07 -43.47
CA THR A 69 -25.18 -16.16 -44.86
C THR A 69 -25.43 -17.54 -45.46
N HIS A 70 -26.70 -17.95 -45.58
CA HIS A 70 -27.22 -18.92 -46.57
C HIS A 70 -28.70 -19.24 -46.26
N GLU A 71 -29.59 -18.91 -47.20
CA GLU A 71 -31.01 -19.31 -47.41
C GLU A 71 -32.04 -19.34 -46.25
N ASP A 72 -31.63 -19.40 -44.98
CA ASP A 72 -32.51 -19.37 -43.81
C ASP A 72 -32.96 -17.94 -43.45
N ALA A 73 -34.21 -17.82 -43.00
CA ALA A 73 -34.78 -16.54 -42.60
C ALA A 73 -34.00 -15.90 -41.43
N PRO A 74 -33.80 -14.55 -41.42
CA PRO A 74 -32.95 -13.89 -40.44
C PRO A 74 -33.49 -14.08 -39.01
N THR A 75 -32.79 -14.88 -38.22
CA THR A 75 -33.12 -15.07 -36.81
C THR A 75 -32.64 -13.85 -36.01
N SER A 76 -33.54 -13.28 -35.20
CA SER A 76 -33.20 -12.22 -34.26
C SER A 76 -33.44 -12.71 -32.83
N LYS A 77 -32.52 -12.37 -31.92
CA LYS A 77 -32.62 -12.72 -30.50
C LYS A 77 -32.82 -11.44 -29.69
N THR A 78 -34.06 -11.16 -29.35
CA THR A 78 -34.40 -10.10 -28.40
C THR A 78 -34.18 -10.59 -26.97
N THR A 79 -33.28 -9.92 -26.26
CA THR A 79 -33.07 -10.11 -24.82
C THR A 79 -33.65 -8.92 -24.06
N TYR A 80 -34.27 -9.21 -22.91
CA TYR A 80 -34.84 -8.21 -22.02
C TYR A 80 -34.02 -8.16 -20.73
N ARG A 81 -33.64 -6.95 -20.31
CA ARG A 81 -32.98 -6.68 -19.04
C ARG A 81 -33.79 -5.60 -18.32
N SER A 82 -34.31 -5.91 -17.14
CA SER A 82 -34.89 -4.87 -16.28
C SER A 82 -33.78 -4.29 -15.41
N LEU A 83 -33.56 -2.98 -15.49
CA LEU A 83 -32.65 -2.25 -14.62
C LEU A 83 -33.48 -1.58 -13.53
N VAL A 84 -33.08 -1.77 -12.27
CA VAL A 84 -33.71 -1.14 -11.11
C VAL A 84 -32.65 -0.34 -10.38
N THR A 85 -32.86 0.96 -10.24
CA THR A 85 -31.99 1.86 -9.45
C THR A 85 -32.76 2.38 -8.25
N VAL A 86 -32.22 2.22 -7.05
CA VAL A 86 -32.85 2.58 -5.77
C VAL A 86 -31.91 3.45 -4.96
N GLY A 87 -32.44 4.59 -4.51
CA GLY A 87 -31.69 5.65 -3.86
C GLY A 87 -30.80 6.42 -4.84
N GLN A 88 -30.57 7.68 -4.50
CA GLN A 88 -29.47 8.49 -4.99
C GLN A 88 -28.77 9.04 -3.75
N GLN A 89 -27.46 9.29 -3.85
CA GLN A 89 -26.63 9.81 -2.76
C GLN A 89 -26.66 8.94 -1.48
N LEU A 90 -26.74 7.62 -1.66
CA LEU A 90 -26.59 6.63 -0.57
C LEU A 90 -25.13 6.49 -0.12
N ALA A 91 -24.19 6.75 -1.03
CA ALA A 91 -22.75 6.79 -0.85
C ALA A 91 -22.17 7.87 -1.79
N PRO A 92 -20.90 8.26 -1.63
CA PRO A 92 -20.17 9.03 -2.64
C PRO A 92 -20.23 8.33 -4.02
N PRO A 93 -20.31 9.07 -5.14
CA PRO A 93 -20.48 8.47 -6.46
C PRO A 93 -19.29 7.61 -6.92
N GLU A 94 -18.10 7.83 -6.34
CA GLU A 94 -16.86 7.09 -6.57
C GLU A 94 -16.87 5.70 -5.90
N VAL A 95 -17.71 5.50 -4.88
CA VAL A 95 -17.80 4.21 -4.17
C VAL A 95 -18.61 3.21 -5.02
N GLU A 96 -17.92 2.18 -5.52
CA GLU A 96 -18.56 1.02 -6.14
C GLU A 96 -18.41 -0.24 -5.28
N VAL A 97 -19.50 -1.02 -5.22
CA VAL A 97 -19.52 -2.35 -4.62
C VAL A 97 -20.13 -3.31 -5.63
N SER A 98 -19.34 -4.27 -6.08
CA SER A 98 -19.76 -5.29 -7.05
C SER A 98 -19.31 -6.68 -6.62
N ARG A 99 -19.87 -7.72 -7.23
CA ARG A 99 -19.46 -9.10 -6.94
C ARG A 99 -18.16 -9.43 -7.67
N GLU A 100 -17.21 -10.07 -6.99
CA GLU A 100 -15.98 -10.54 -7.65
C GLU A 100 -16.35 -11.50 -8.81
N GLY A 101 -15.97 -11.15 -10.02
CA GLY A 101 -16.33 -11.88 -11.23
C GLY A 101 -15.42 -13.10 -11.43
N LEU A 102 -15.99 -14.22 -11.90
CA LEU A 102 -15.25 -15.45 -12.25
C LEU A 102 -14.12 -15.25 -13.30
N PHE A 103 -14.10 -14.10 -13.97
CA PHE A 103 -13.08 -13.71 -14.97
C PHE A 103 -12.35 -12.39 -14.60
N ALA A 104 -12.53 -11.86 -13.38
CA ALA A 104 -11.95 -10.57 -12.99
C ALA A 104 -10.45 -10.65 -12.66
N ARG A 105 -9.91 -11.85 -12.41
CA ARG A 105 -8.49 -12.07 -12.03
C ARG A 105 -7.51 -12.19 -13.21
N THR A 106 -7.96 -11.99 -14.45
CA THR A 106 -7.11 -12.11 -15.65
C THR A 106 -6.73 -10.78 -16.28
N GLY A 107 -6.88 -9.67 -15.56
CA GLY A 107 -6.32 -8.36 -15.93
C GLY A 107 -5.22 -7.96 -14.97
N GLU A 108 -3.97 -8.03 -15.40
CA GLU A 108 -2.86 -7.38 -14.69
C GLU A 108 -3.03 -5.85 -14.81
N GLY A 109 -3.19 -5.15 -13.69
CA GLY A 109 -2.98 -3.70 -13.61
C GLY A 109 -4.21 -2.81 -13.38
N ASP A 110 -5.00 -3.03 -12.33
CA ASP A 110 -5.78 -1.94 -11.71
C ASP A 110 -5.77 -2.10 -10.18
N ASP A 111 -4.84 -1.37 -9.55
CA ASP A 111 -4.39 -1.48 -8.15
C ASP A 111 -5.32 -0.71 -7.19
N HIS A 112 -6.62 -0.92 -7.36
CA HIS A 112 -7.69 -0.05 -6.83
C HIS A 112 -8.79 -0.79 -6.06
N ASP A 113 -8.60 -2.08 -5.77
CA ASP A 113 -9.54 -2.86 -4.94
C ASP A 113 -9.28 -2.57 -3.45
N VAL A 114 -10.22 -1.89 -2.79
CA VAL A 114 -10.11 -1.51 -1.38
C VAL A 114 -10.57 -2.67 -0.51
N GLU A 115 -9.65 -3.46 0.03
CA GLU A 115 -9.98 -4.41 1.08
C GLU A 115 -10.43 -3.69 2.36
N ILE A 116 -11.51 -4.14 3.01
CA ILE A 116 -11.99 -3.52 4.26
C ILE A 116 -11.49 -4.23 5.53
N GLY A 117 -10.90 -5.42 5.40
CA GLY A 117 -10.38 -6.20 6.54
C GLY A 117 -11.39 -7.19 7.13
N ASP A 118 -12.46 -7.51 6.40
CA ASP A 118 -13.39 -8.61 6.70
C ASP A 118 -13.18 -9.71 5.66
N PRO A 119 -12.46 -10.80 5.98
CA PRO A 119 -12.09 -11.81 4.98
C PRO A 119 -13.28 -12.51 4.31
N ALA A 120 -14.49 -12.48 4.90
CA ALA A 120 -15.69 -13.04 4.29
C ALA A 120 -16.38 -12.08 3.30
N PHE A 121 -16.11 -10.79 3.44
CA PHE A 121 -16.56 -9.71 2.57
C PHE A 121 -15.56 -9.47 1.43
N ASP A 122 -14.28 -9.33 1.76
CA ASP A 122 -13.17 -9.07 0.83
C ASP A 122 -13.02 -10.20 -0.21
N ARG A 123 -13.26 -11.47 0.16
CA ARG A 123 -13.26 -12.62 -0.79
C ARG A 123 -14.54 -12.78 -1.63
N ALA A 124 -15.52 -11.89 -1.47
CA ALA A 124 -16.82 -12.01 -2.15
C ALA A 124 -17.08 -10.87 -3.13
N LEU A 125 -16.50 -9.69 -2.85
CA LEU A 125 -16.87 -8.42 -3.44
C LEU A 125 -15.62 -7.68 -3.91
N LYS A 126 -15.74 -6.97 -5.03
CA LYS A 126 -14.77 -5.98 -5.50
C LYS A 126 -15.27 -4.59 -5.09
N LEU A 127 -14.39 -3.82 -4.46
CA LEU A 127 -14.68 -2.54 -3.80
C LEU A 127 -13.80 -1.45 -4.42
N LEU A 128 -14.42 -0.43 -4.99
CA LEU A 128 -13.71 0.70 -5.61
C LEU A 128 -14.11 2.00 -4.91
N GLY A 129 -13.20 2.97 -4.85
CA GLY A 129 -13.42 4.29 -4.24
C GLY A 129 -12.20 4.73 -3.42
N SER A 130 -12.34 5.80 -2.65
CA SER A 130 -11.36 6.13 -1.62
C SER A 130 -11.51 5.17 -0.43
N GLU A 131 -10.40 4.81 0.25
CA GLU A 131 -10.45 3.90 1.39
C GLU A 131 -11.36 4.44 2.51
N VAL A 132 -11.24 5.75 2.81
CA VAL A 132 -12.11 6.45 3.77
C VAL A 132 -13.59 6.33 3.40
N ASP A 133 -13.97 6.59 2.14
CA ASP A 133 -15.38 6.57 1.73
C ASP A 133 -15.94 5.14 1.71
N VAL A 134 -15.15 4.16 1.27
CA VAL A 134 -15.53 2.74 1.28
C VAL A 134 -15.75 2.26 2.70
N LEU A 135 -14.79 2.46 3.61
CA LEU A 135 -14.88 2.05 5.02
C LEU A 135 -16.02 2.78 5.75
N ALA A 136 -16.17 4.10 5.55
CA ALA A 136 -17.23 4.88 6.18
C ALA A 136 -18.63 4.50 5.68
N THR A 137 -18.78 4.12 4.39
CA THR A 137 -20.04 3.63 3.81
C THR A 137 -20.35 2.20 4.27
N LEU A 138 -19.33 1.35 4.39
CA LEU A 138 -19.44 -0.09 4.69
C LEU A 138 -19.12 -0.39 6.16
N HIS A 139 -19.68 0.41 7.06
CA HIS A 139 -19.66 0.14 8.50
C HIS A 139 -20.56 -1.08 8.86
N ARG A 140 -20.44 -1.54 10.12
CA ARG A 140 -20.97 -2.83 10.62
C ARG A 140 -22.44 -3.15 10.29
N ASP A 141 -23.33 -2.15 10.23
CA ASP A 141 -24.77 -2.39 10.05
C ASP A 141 -25.17 -2.51 8.56
N VAL A 142 -24.37 -1.94 7.67
CA VAL A 142 -24.58 -1.98 6.22
C VAL A 142 -23.96 -3.24 5.59
N ARG A 143 -22.77 -3.68 6.03
CA ARG A 143 -22.06 -4.82 5.40
C ARG A 143 -22.89 -6.10 5.29
N PRO A 144 -23.56 -6.61 6.33
CA PRO A 144 -24.29 -7.87 6.25
C PRO A 144 -25.47 -7.78 5.28
N ALA A 145 -26.15 -6.62 5.26
CA ALA A 145 -27.28 -6.36 4.38
C ALA A 145 -26.85 -6.21 2.92
N MET A 146 -25.73 -5.52 2.67
CA MET A 146 -25.11 -5.38 1.34
C MET A 146 -24.65 -6.74 0.80
N LEU A 147 -23.89 -7.50 1.59
CA LEU A 147 -23.38 -8.83 1.22
C LEU A 147 -24.51 -9.80 0.88
N GLU A 148 -25.61 -9.77 1.64
CA GLU A 148 -26.77 -10.62 1.36
C GLU A 148 -27.58 -10.16 0.12
N ALA A 149 -27.65 -8.86 -0.15
CA ALA A 149 -28.25 -8.33 -1.38
C ALA A 149 -27.43 -8.68 -2.64
N LEU A 150 -26.10 -8.61 -2.56
CA LEU A 150 -25.17 -9.07 -3.60
C LEU A 150 -25.34 -10.57 -3.87
N ARG A 151 -25.33 -11.40 -2.82
CA ARG A 151 -25.51 -12.86 -2.93
C ARG A 151 -26.88 -13.26 -3.46
N ARG A 152 -27.96 -12.64 -2.96
CA ARG A 152 -29.34 -13.03 -3.34
C ARG A 152 -29.78 -12.49 -4.67
N SER A 153 -29.45 -11.25 -5.02
CA SER A 153 -30.01 -10.54 -6.18
C SER A 153 -29.00 -10.15 -7.23
N GLY A 154 -27.70 -10.05 -6.90
CA GLY A 154 -26.74 -9.35 -7.76
C GLY A 154 -27.00 -7.84 -7.78
N THR A 155 -27.38 -7.29 -6.62
CA THR A 155 -27.45 -5.83 -6.41
C THR A 155 -26.02 -5.29 -6.34
N GLU A 156 -25.72 -4.20 -7.04
CA GLU A 156 -24.43 -3.50 -6.99
C GLU A 156 -24.65 -2.09 -6.41
N LEU A 157 -23.64 -1.48 -5.81
CA LEU A 157 -23.61 -0.04 -5.51
C LEU A 157 -22.77 0.62 -6.61
N ARG A 158 -23.32 1.58 -7.35
CA ARG A 158 -22.59 2.37 -8.36
C ARG A 158 -23.19 3.76 -8.51
N GLY A 159 -22.34 4.79 -8.63
CA GLY A 159 -22.79 6.17 -8.78
C GLY A 159 -23.64 6.67 -7.61
N GLY A 160 -23.34 6.21 -6.39
CA GLY A 160 -24.06 6.57 -5.17
C GLY A 160 -25.50 6.03 -5.06
N GLY A 161 -25.87 5.00 -5.84
CA GLY A 161 -27.18 4.35 -5.80
C GLY A 161 -27.10 2.82 -5.94
N LEU A 162 -28.09 2.12 -5.39
CA LEU A 162 -28.18 0.66 -5.51
C LEU A 162 -28.76 0.30 -6.87
N GLN A 163 -28.06 -0.51 -7.65
CA GLN A 163 -28.45 -0.95 -8.98
C GLN A 163 -28.69 -2.46 -9.00
N LEU A 164 -29.71 -2.91 -9.73
CA LEU A 164 -30.02 -4.33 -9.90
C LEU A 164 -30.40 -4.62 -11.35
N ALA A 165 -29.63 -5.51 -11.98
CA ALA A 165 -29.86 -6.00 -13.32
C ALA A 165 -30.56 -7.37 -13.32
N LEU A 166 -31.81 -7.42 -13.78
CA LEU A 166 -32.57 -8.66 -13.96
C LEU A 166 -32.57 -9.08 -15.43
N ALA A 167 -31.61 -9.93 -15.80
CA ALA A 167 -31.51 -10.52 -17.15
C ALA A 167 -32.38 -11.77 -17.31
N GLY A 168 -33.01 -11.94 -18.47
CA GLY A 168 -33.71 -13.18 -18.86
C GLY A 168 -35.00 -13.51 -18.09
N VAL A 169 -35.28 -12.82 -16.99
CA VAL A 169 -36.50 -12.98 -16.19
C VAL A 169 -37.56 -12.00 -16.70
N PRO A 170 -38.71 -12.47 -17.23
CA PRO A 170 -39.81 -11.57 -17.52
C PRO A 170 -40.23 -10.86 -16.23
N PRO A 171 -40.41 -9.53 -16.24
CA PRO A 171 -40.78 -8.73 -15.07
C PRO A 171 -42.14 -9.19 -14.55
N GLY A 172 -42.09 -10.09 -13.58
CA GLY A 172 -43.23 -10.85 -13.07
C GLY A 172 -43.30 -10.75 -11.55
N ARG A 173 -43.76 -11.82 -10.90
CA ARG A 173 -43.98 -11.83 -9.43
C ARG A 173 -42.73 -11.54 -8.59
N ARG A 174 -41.52 -11.72 -9.14
CA ARG A 174 -40.26 -11.49 -8.43
C ARG A 174 -39.83 -10.01 -8.36
N LEU A 175 -40.19 -9.19 -9.36
CA LEU A 175 -39.74 -7.80 -9.43
C LEU A 175 -40.18 -6.97 -8.20
N PRO A 176 -41.45 -6.99 -7.74
CA PRO A 176 -41.84 -6.22 -6.57
C PRO A 176 -41.05 -6.58 -5.31
N ARG A 177 -40.84 -7.88 -5.07
CA ARG A 177 -40.04 -8.35 -3.94
C ARG A 177 -38.59 -7.83 -4.01
N ARG A 178 -37.95 -7.87 -5.18
CA ARG A 178 -36.57 -7.37 -5.33
C ARG A 178 -36.45 -5.87 -5.12
N VAL A 179 -37.40 -5.09 -5.65
CA VAL A 179 -37.43 -3.64 -5.40
C VAL A 179 -37.57 -3.34 -3.92
N MET A 180 -38.46 -4.04 -3.19
CA MET A 180 -38.59 -3.86 -1.74
C MET A 180 -37.33 -4.30 -0.96
N GLU A 181 -36.63 -5.36 -1.40
CA GLU A 181 -35.33 -5.77 -0.85
C GLU A 181 -34.27 -4.65 -1.02
N LEU A 182 -34.23 -3.98 -2.19
CA LEU A 182 -33.36 -2.81 -2.41
C LEU A 182 -33.80 -1.57 -1.60
N VAL A 183 -35.10 -1.29 -1.49
CA VAL A 183 -35.62 -0.16 -0.70
C VAL A 183 -35.30 -0.33 0.79
N ALA A 184 -35.38 -1.56 1.31
CA ALA A 184 -34.96 -1.87 2.67
C ALA A 184 -33.45 -1.60 2.88
N LEU A 185 -32.58 -2.07 1.97
CA LEU A 185 -31.15 -1.79 2.04
C LEU A 185 -30.83 -0.28 1.95
N ALA A 186 -31.50 0.45 1.04
CA ALA A 186 -31.35 1.89 0.92
C ALA A 186 -31.78 2.66 2.18
N LYS A 187 -32.82 2.17 2.88
CA LYS A 187 -33.21 2.71 4.19
C LYS A 187 -32.15 2.46 5.26
N THR A 188 -31.57 1.26 5.32
CA THR A 188 -30.46 0.93 6.24
C THR A 188 -29.28 1.87 5.98
N MET A 189 -28.83 2.01 4.73
CA MET A 189 -27.72 2.91 4.37
C MET A 189 -28.01 4.38 4.72
N ARG A 190 -29.23 4.87 4.46
CA ARG A 190 -29.63 6.26 4.82
C ARG A 190 -29.68 6.48 6.33
N GLY A 191 -30.28 5.55 7.07
CA GLY A 191 -30.45 5.66 8.52
C GLY A 191 -29.14 5.53 9.30
N ALA A 192 -28.13 4.92 8.69
CA ALA A 192 -26.82 4.74 9.29
C ALA A 192 -25.73 5.68 8.73
N ARG A 193 -26.09 6.57 7.78
CA ARG A 193 -25.17 7.58 7.25
C ARG A 193 -24.71 8.53 8.35
N ARG A 194 -23.39 8.69 8.48
CA ARG A 194 -22.72 9.63 9.38
C ARG A 194 -21.69 10.45 8.62
N GLU A 195 -21.05 11.38 9.32
CA GLU A 195 -19.82 12.00 8.84
C GLU A 195 -18.69 10.93 8.79
N PRO A 196 -17.76 10.96 7.82
CA PRO A 196 -16.80 9.87 7.64
C PRO A 196 -15.94 9.58 8.86
N ALA A 197 -15.43 10.59 9.56
CA ALA A 197 -14.60 10.39 10.75
C ALA A 197 -15.40 9.78 11.91
N GLU A 198 -16.67 10.15 12.08
CA GLU A 198 -17.58 9.50 13.05
C GLU A 198 -17.85 8.03 12.71
N SER A 199 -18.02 7.69 11.42
CA SER A 199 -18.27 6.32 10.97
C SER A 199 -17.05 5.43 11.17
N LEU A 200 -15.86 5.95 10.84
CA LEU A 200 -14.59 5.27 11.08
C LEU A 200 -14.32 5.08 12.57
N LEU A 201 -14.60 6.09 13.42
CA LEU A 201 -14.37 5.99 14.87
C LEU A 201 -15.29 4.94 15.55
N ASP A 202 -16.58 4.89 15.22
CA ASP A 202 -17.49 3.85 15.74
C ASP A 202 -17.07 2.46 15.27
N SER A 203 -16.60 2.34 14.03
CA SER A 203 -16.10 1.08 13.48
C SER A 203 -14.78 0.66 14.13
N ALA A 204 -13.83 1.57 14.31
CA ALA A 204 -12.55 1.32 14.98
C ALA A 204 -12.73 0.80 16.42
N ARG A 205 -13.70 1.35 17.17
CA ARG A 205 -14.00 0.93 18.54
C ARG A 205 -14.86 -0.33 18.63
N HIS A 206 -15.85 -0.49 17.74
CA HIS A 206 -16.98 -1.41 17.97
C HIS A 206 -17.32 -2.34 16.81
N ASP A 207 -16.50 -2.43 15.75
CA ASP A 207 -16.70 -3.43 14.72
C ASP A 207 -16.35 -4.84 15.25
N PRO A 208 -17.20 -5.86 15.04
CA PRO A 208 -16.89 -7.22 15.48
C PRO A 208 -15.64 -7.81 14.80
N CYS A 209 -15.27 -7.33 13.62
CA CYS A 209 -14.09 -7.81 12.89
C CYS A 209 -12.85 -6.99 13.23
N GLU A 210 -11.81 -7.65 13.75
CA GLU A 210 -10.54 -7.01 14.14
C GLU A 210 -9.82 -6.32 12.97
N GLY A 211 -9.80 -6.95 11.79
CA GLY A 211 -9.21 -6.35 10.60
C GLY A 211 -9.92 -5.06 10.16
N VAL A 212 -11.25 -5.01 10.30
CA VAL A 212 -12.03 -3.78 10.07
C VAL A 212 -11.75 -2.72 11.13
N ARG A 213 -11.66 -3.10 12.42
CA ARG A 213 -11.26 -2.15 13.48
C ARG A 213 -9.92 -1.50 13.16
N ARG A 214 -8.91 -2.30 12.76
CA ARG A 214 -7.58 -1.81 12.36
C ARG A 214 -7.62 -0.94 11.11
N ARG A 215 -8.25 -1.38 10.02
CA ARG A 215 -8.39 -0.59 8.79
C ARG A 215 -9.07 0.76 9.06
N CYS A 216 -10.21 0.78 9.77
CA CYS A 216 -10.89 2.01 10.14
C CYS A 216 -10.06 2.91 11.06
N GLY A 217 -9.36 2.34 12.04
CA GLY A 217 -8.48 3.09 12.93
C GLY A 217 -7.29 3.72 12.20
N ARG A 218 -6.58 2.94 11.37
CA ARG A 218 -5.45 3.42 10.57
C ARG A 218 -5.90 4.49 9.58
N ALA A 219 -7.00 4.28 8.86
CA ALA A 219 -7.56 5.28 7.93
C ALA A 219 -7.95 6.58 8.62
N LEU A 220 -8.59 6.52 9.81
CA LEU A 220 -8.93 7.72 10.59
C LEU A 220 -7.68 8.50 11.00
N LEU A 221 -6.66 7.81 11.51
CA LEU A 221 -5.42 8.44 12.00
C LEU A 221 -4.55 9.02 10.87
N THR A 222 -4.45 8.34 9.73
CA THR A 222 -3.53 8.72 8.64
C THR A 222 -4.17 9.55 7.52
N GLN A 223 -5.43 9.30 7.18
CA GLN A 223 -6.12 9.96 6.05
C GLN A 223 -7.06 11.09 6.48
N LEU A 224 -7.55 11.08 7.74
CA LEU A 224 -8.32 12.19 8.33
C LEU A 224 -7.60 12.84 9.54
N PRO A 225 -6.31 13.21 9.43
CA PRO A 225 -5.45 13.56 10.55
C PRO A 225 -5.72 14.95 11.17
N THR A 226 -6.80 15.63 10.81
CA THR A 226 -7.19 16.95 11.39
C THR A 226 -8.52 16.89 12.13
N THR A 227 -9.05 15.68 12.35
CA THR A 227 -10.36 15.45 12.99
C THR A 227 -10.22 15.20 14.48
N ALA A 228 -11.15 15.74 15.28
CA ALA A 228 -11.21 15.49 16.72
C ALA A 228 -11.43 14.00 17.05
N GLN A 229 -12.02 13.25 16.11
CA GLN A 229 -12.18 11.81 16.14
C GLN A 229 -10.83 11.08 16.07
N ALA A 230 -9.90 11.54 15.24
CA ALA A 230 -8.54 11.00 15.18
C ALA A 230 -7.76 11.30 16.47
N ASP A 231 -7.90 12.49 17.05
CA ASP A 231 -7.29 12.83 18.35
C ASP A 231 -7.84 11.96 19.50
N ALA A 232 -9.16 11.78 19.54
CA ALA A 232 -9.81 10.94 20.54
C ALA A 232 -9.38 9.46 20.42
N LEU A 233 -9.28 8.93 19.19
CA LEU A 233 -8.82 7.56 18.97
C LEU A 233 -7.34 7.40 19.35
N ALA A 234 -6.48 8.36 18.98
CA ALA A 234 -5.07 8.29 19.31
C ALA A 234 -4.84 8.28 20.83
N ALA A 235 -5.53 9.17 21.57
CA ALA A 235 -5.45 9.21 23.03
C ALA A 235 -5.89 7.88 23.70
N GLU A 236 -6.83 7.14 23.11
CA GLU A 236 -7.25 5.82 23.59
C GLU A 236 -6.22 4.72 23.28
N LEU A 237 -5.65 4.73 22.07
CA LEU A 237 -4.71 3.71 21.58
C LEU A 237 -3.34 3.78 22.25
N VAL A 238 -2.93 4.97 22.71
CA VAL A 238 -1.65 5.18 23.42
C VAL A 238 -1.55 4.32 24.69
N GLU A 239 -2.66 4.08 25.39
CA GLU A 239 -2.75 3.21 26.57
C GLU A 239 -3.35 1.81 26.23
N GLY A 240 -3.54 1.51 24.94
CA GLY A 240 -4.21 0.29 24.46
C GLY A 240 -3.26 -0.83 24.02
N ASP A 241 -3.82 -2.03 23.87
CA ASP A 241 -3.07 -3.25 23.52
C ASP A 241 -2.88 -3.47 21.99
N ASP A 242 -3.40 -2.58 21.13
CA ASP A 242 -3.25 -2.73 19.67
C ASP A 242 -1.93 -2.10 19.20
N ASP A 243 -0.86 -2.89 19.20
CA ASP A 243 0.50 -2.47 18.79
C ASP A 243 0.57 -1.70 17.47
N GLU A 244 -0.21 -2.12 16.47
CA GLU A 244 -0.17 -1.52 15.13
C GLU A 244 -0.73 -0.10 15.19
N LEU A 245 -1.93 0.06 15.73
CA LEU A 245 -2.59 1.34 15.85
C LEU A 245 -1.93 2.25 16.90
N ARG A 246 -1.32 1.67 17.94
CA ARG A 246 -0.58 2.40 18.97
C ARG A 246 0.64 3.12 18.41
N VAL A 247 1.37 2.53 17.47
CA VAL A 247 2.49 3.22 16.80
C VAL A 247 1.98 4.41 15.97
N VAL A 248 0.92 4.22 15.18
CA VAL A 248 0.33 5.29 14.37
C VAL A 248 -0.27 6.41 15.25
N ALA A 249 -0.82 6.07 16.42
CA ALA A 249 -1.28 7.04 17.41
C ALA A 249 -0.14 7.83 18.06
N LEU A 250 0.98 7.18 18.39
CA LEU A 250 2.17 7.81 18.97
C LEU A 250 2.98 8.63 17.94
N GLU A 251 2.86 8.35 16.63
CA GLU A 251 3.37 9.24 15.59
C GLU A 251 2.58 10.55 15.48
N ARG A 252 1.30 10.53 15.91
CA ARG A 252 0.36 11.63 15.70
C ARG A 252 0.48 12.77 16.71
N LEU A 253 0.60 12.47 18.01
CA LEU A 253 0.32 13.48 19.05
C LEU A 253 1.56 14.35 19.37
N GLY A 254 2.77 13.80 19.25
CA GLY A 254 4.05 14.43 19.59
C GLY A 254 4.23 14.71 21.10
N VAL A 255 5.43 15.07 21.60
CA VAL A 255 6.77 15.12 20.97
C VAL A 255 7.84 14.49 21.88
N ASP A 256 7.62 14.38 23.20
CA ASP A 256 8.63 13.88 24.16
C ASP A 256 8.16 12.64 24.95
N ALA A 257 7.03 12.70 25.68
CA ALA A 257 6.50 11.56 26.45
C ALA A 257 6.17 10.33 25.58
N GLU A 258 5.95 10.55 24.29
CA GLU A 258 5.71 9.49 23.30
C GLU A 258 7.00 8.86 22.79
N ARG A 259 8.16 9.54 22.86
CA ARG A 259 9.43 8.93 22.47
C ARG A 259 9.79 7.79 23.43
N ASP A 260 9.60 7.98 24.73
CA ASP A 260 9.82 6.94 25.74
C ASP A 260 8.88 5.75 25.53
N ARG A 261 7.62 6.02 25.14
CA ARG A 261 6.62 4.99 24.82
C ARG A 261 6.96 4.22 23.55
N LEU A 262 7.29 4.90 22.45
CA LEU A 262 7.79 4.26 21.22
C LEU A 262 9.07 3.47 21.49
N ALA A 263 9.99 3.98 22.30
CA ALA A 263 11.22 3.28 22.66
C ALA A 263 10.96 2.05 23.55
N ALA A 264 9.88 2.04 24.33
CA ALA A 264 9.39 0.83 25.00
C ALA A 264 8.80 -0.18 23.99
N VAL A 265 7.99 0.27 23.01
CA VAL A 265 7.47 -0.58 21.92
C VAL A 265 8.60 -1.21 21.10
N VAL A 266 9.68 -0.47 20.79
CA VAL A 266 10.87 -1.02 20.11
C VAL A 266 11.55 -2.12 20.92
N ARG A 267 11.54 -2.03 22.25
CA ARG A 267 12.21 -2.99 23.16
C ARG A 267 11.35 -4.20 23.51
N ASP A 268 10.03 -4.05 23.53
CA ASP A 268 9.11 -5.12 23.88
C ASP A 268 9.25 -6.33 22.92
N GLU A 269 9.51 -7.51 23.49
CA GLU A 269 9.60 -8.76 22.74
C GLU A 269 8.24 -9.40 22.46
N GLY A 270 7.18 -8.98 23.16
CA GLY A 270 5.79 -9.34 22.87
C GLY A 270 5.26 -8.65 21.61
N THR A 271 5.64 -7.39 21.40
CA THR A 271 5.27 -6.61 20.21
C THR A 271 5.78 -7.27 18.93
N ALA A 272 4.92 -7.36 17.91
CA ALA A 272 5.29 -7.95 16.62
C ALA A 272 6.49 -7.23 15.96
N PRO A 273 7.48 -7.95 15.39
CA PRO A 273 8.68 -7.35 14.79
C PRO A 273 8.45 -6.24 13.76
N ALA A 274 7.33 -6.27 13.04
CA ALA A 274 6.95 -5.22 12.09
C ALA A 274 6.60 -3.90 12.81
N HIS A 275 5.81 -3.95 13.89
CA HIS A 275 5.40 -2.77 14.67
C HIS A 275 6.59 -2.20 15.45
N ARG A 276 7.49 -3.05 15.98
CA ARG A 276 8.77 -2.62 16.55
C ARG A 276 9.60 -1.82 15.53
N ALA A 277 9.62 -2.28 14.28
CA ALA A 277 10.33 -1.61 13.19
C ALA A 277 9.63 -0.31 12.72
N GLU A 278 8.29 -0.24 12.77
CA GLU A 278 7.50 0.98 12.54
C GLU A 278 7.79 2.01 13.64
N ALA A 279 7.75 1.61 14.93
CA ALA A 279 8.10 2.46 16.07
C ALA A 279 9.54 3.00 16.03
N LEU A 280 10.50 2.21 15.53
CA LEU A 280 11.87 2.69 15.34
C LEU A 280 11.98 3.73 14.21
N ARG A 281 11.17 3.59 13.14
CA ARG A 281 11.09 4.58 12.05
C ARG A 281 10.40 5.87 12.52
N ALA A 282 9.36 5.77 13.34
CA ALA A 282 8.69 6.88 13.99
C ALA A 282 9.70 7.76 14.76
N LEU A 283 10.47 7.15 15.66
CA LEU A 283 11.53 7.80 16.43
C LEU A 283 12.62 8.42 15.53
N ALA A 284 12.90 7.81 14.38
CA ALA A 284 13.86 8.31 13.40
C ALA A 284 13.39 9.54 12.59
N SER A 285 12.19 10.06 12.86
CA SER A 285 11.74 11.37 12.34
C SER A 285 12.26 12.54 13.18
N ALA A 286 12.41 12.34 14.50
CA ALA A 286 12.95 13.32 15.44
C ALA A 286 13.81 12.60 16.50
N PRO A 287 15.05 12.22 16.17
CA PRO A 287 15.95 11.51 17.08
C PRO A 287 16.24 12.29 18.37
N SER A 288 16.27 11.58 19.49
CA SER A 288 16.63 12.12 20.81
C SER A 288 17.98 11.60 21.29
N ASP A 289 18.42 12.10 22.45
CA ASP A 289 19.48 11.44 23.23
C ASP A 289 19.14 9.97 23.47
N GLY A 290 20.16 9.11 23.42
CA GLY A 290 19.99 7.65 23.52
C GLY A 290 19.50 6.95 22.24
N PHE A 291 19.13 7.67 21.17
CA PHE A 291 18.63 7.03 19.94
C PHE A 291 19.68 6.11 19.29
N VAL A 292 20.97 6.46 19.33
CA VAL A 292 22.06 5.60 18.83
C VAL A 292 22.17 4.30 19.65
N THR A 293 21.92 4.34 20.96
CA THR A 293 21.87 3.14 21.81
C THR A 293 20.70 2.24 21.41
N LEU A 294 19.51 2.82 21.19
CA LEU A 294 18.33 2.08 20.73
C LEU A 294 18.55 1.44 19.35
N ILE A 295 19.26 2.13 18.44
CA ILE A 295 19.71 1.58 17.16
C ILE A 295 20.65 0.39 17.37
N GLY A 296 21.59 0.46 18.31
CA GLY A 296 22.46 -0.66 18.68
C GLY A 296 21.69 -1.88 19.20
N GLU A 297 20.72 -1.66 20.09
CA GLU A 297 19.79 -2.69 20.59
C GLU A 297 18.98 -3.31 19.43
N ALA A 298 18.45 -2.48 18.53
CA ALA A 298 17.68 -2.89 17.36
C ALA A 298 18.52 -3.62 16.28
N LEU A 299 19.83 -3.43 16.26
CA LEU A 299 20.76 -4.22 15.43
C LEU A 299 21.13 -5.56 16.10
N ALA A 300 21.20 -5.62 17.42
CA ALA A 300 21.53 -6.83 18.17
C ALA A 300 20.38 -7.87 18.23
N THR A 301 19.15 -7.48 17.87
CA THR A 301 17.96 -8.34 17.94
C THR A 301 17.98 -9.51 16.93
N PRO A 302 17.41 -10.69 17.29
CA PRO A 302 17.17 -11.76 16.31
C PRO A 302 16.12 -11.41 15.24
N ALA A 303 15.30 -10.36 15.44
CA ALA A 303 14.21 -9.98 14.54
C ALA A 303 14.65 -9.25 13.25
N PRO A 304 14.58 -9.87 12.04
CA PRO A 304 15.06 -9.26 10.80
C PRO A 304 14.38 -7.93 10.41
N PRO A 305 13.05 -7.75 10.54
CA PRO A 305 12.40 -6.47 10.20
C PRO A 305 12.95 -5.27 10.99
N LEU A 306 13.31 -5.49 12.25
CA LEU A 306 13.84 -4.46 13.15
C LEU A 306 15.30 -4.13 12.81
N ARG A 307 16.14 -5.14 12.54
CA ARG A 307 17.52 -4.93 12.06
C ARG A 307 17.57 -4.14 10.75
N ARG A 308 16.75 -4.53 9.77
CA ARG A 308 16.68 -3.85 8.47
C ARG A 308 16.26 -2.38 8.61
N ALA A 309 15.25 -2.12 9.44
CA ALA A 309 14.85 -0.74 9.77
C ALA A 309 16.00 0.05 10.42
N ALA A 310 16.72 -0.55 11.37
CA ALA A 310 17.87 0.10 12.01
C ALA A 310 19.00 0.41 11.00
N LEU A 311 19.35 -0.53 10.12
CA LEU A 311 20.33 -0.31 9.04
C LEU A 311 19.92 0.83 8.10
N ASP A 312 18.67 0.84 7.64
CA ASP A 312 18.17 1.89 6.74
C ASP A 312 18.09 3.26 7.43
N ILE A 313 17.79 3.30 8.72
CA ILE A 313 17.81 4.53 9.52
C ILE A 313 19.25 5.05 9.68
N VAL A 314 20.21 4.18 9.99
CA VAL A 314 21.63 4.56 10.07
C VAL A 314 22.13 5.12 8.74
N ALA A 315 21.79 4.48 7.62
CA ALA A 315 22.12 4.96 6.28
C ALA A 315 21.50 6.34 6.00
N ARG A 316 20.17 6.47 6.20
CA ARG A 316 19.38 7.67 5.88
C ARG A 316 19.77 8.88 6.74
N LEU A 317 20.00 8.67 8.03
CA LEU A 317 20.39 9.71 8.98
C LEU A 317 21.92 9.87 9.12
N ARG A 318 22.71 9.09 8.37
CA ARG A 318 24.18 9.12 8.33
C ARG A 318 24.81 8.98 9.74
N LEU A 319 24.27 8.08 10.57
CA LEU A 319 24.63 7.93 11.99
C LEU A 319 26.01 7.27 12.18
N THR A 320 27.09 8.04 12.04
CA THR A 320 28.47 7.55 12.20
C THR A 320 28.73 6.86 13.54
N ALA A 321 28.13 7.35 14.63
CA ALA A 321 28.24 6.74 15.97
C ALA A 321 27.63 5.33 16.07
N ALA A 322 26.78 4.91 15.12
CA ALA A 322 26.20 3.56 15.07
C ALA A 322 27.06 2.55 14.28
N VAL A 323 28.10 3.00 13.57
CA VAL A 323 28.94 2.14 12.71
C VAL A 323 29.55 0.93 13.46
N PRO A 324 30.02 1.04 14.72
CA PRO A 324 30.48 -0.13 15.48
C PRO A 324 29.38 -1.19 15.70
N ALA A 325 28.15 -0.77 15.95
CA ALA A 325 27.01 -1.69 16.12
C ALA A 325 26.59 -2.34 14.79
N VAL A 326 26.63 -1.58 13.69
CA VAL A 326 26.40 -2.11 12.33
C VAL A 326 27.44 -3.19 11.99
N ALA A 327 28.71 -2.96 12.30
CA ALA A 327 29.77 -3.94 12.06
C ALA A 327 29.64 -5.20 12.91
N ALA A 328 29.26 -5.07 14.19
CA ALA A 328 28.98 -6.21 15.06
C ALA A 328 27.81 -7.07 14.53
N ASN A 329 26.79 -6.45 13.92
CA ASN A 329 25.66 -7.17 13.35
C ASN A 329 25.93 -7.78 11.97
N ALA A 330 26.84 -7.22 11.16
CA ALA A 330 27.04 -7.63 9.77
C ALA A 330 27.40 -9.12 9.56
N GLY A 331 27.91 -9.82 10.57
CA GLY A 331 28.16 -11.27 10.56
C GLY A 331 26.98 -12.16 10.98
N HIS A 332 25.86 -11.57 11.41
CA HIS A 332 24.70 -12.28 11.99
C HIS A 332 23.41 -12.17 11.15
N GLY A 333 23.41 -11.33 10.12
CA GLY A 333 22.27 -11.13 9.21
C GLY A 333 22.22 -12.13 8.05
N ASP A 334 21.19 -12.00 7.21
CA ASP A 334 21.21 -12.62 5.88
C ASP A 334 22.18 -11.91 4.93
N THR A 335 22.39 -12.46 3.74
CA THR A 335 23.30 -11.89 2.73
C THR A 335 22.96 -10.45 2.33
N ALA A 336 21.68 -10.06 2.33
CA ALA A 336 21.28 -8.69 2.00
C ALA A 336 21.55 -7.73 3.17
N GLU A 337 21.30 -8.16 4.40
CA GLU A 337 21.65 -7.42 5.62
C GLU A 337 23.18 -7.21 5.73
N ALA A 338 23.98 -8.24 5.44
CA ALA A 338 25.44 -8.15 5.43
C ALA A 338 25.96 -7.17 4.35
N ARG A 339 25.41 -7.20 3.13
CA ARG A 339 25.75 -6.23 2.06
C ARG A 339 25.38 -4.81 2.46
N ARG A 340 24.18 -4.61 3.02
CA ARG A 340 23.69 -3.31 3.48
C ARG A 340 24.57 -2.75 4.60
N ALA A 341 24.97 -3.58 5.56
CA ALA A 341 25.90 -3.21 6.61
C ALA A 341 27.29 -2.83 6.05
N ALA A 342 27.85 -3.63 5.14
CA ALA A 342 29.13 -3.34 4.49
C ALA A 342 29.11 -2.01 3.71
N GLN A 343 28.02 -1.73 2.98
CA GLN A 343 27.80 -0.44 2.32
C GLN A 343 27.82 0.71 3.35
N ILE A 344 27.04 0.59 4.43
CA ILE A 344 26.93 1.61 5.48
C ILE A 344 28.30 1.91 6.12
N ILE A 345 29.06 0.87 6.47
CA ILE A 345 30.40 1.05 7.08
C ILE A 345 31.35 1.71 6.08
N GLY A 346 31.26 1.41 4.78
CA GLY A 346 32.07 2.06 3.75
C GLY A 346 31.72 3.54 3.49
N GLU A 347 30.45 3.91 3.63
CA GLU A 347 29.92 5.27 3.39
C GLU A 347 29.94 6.20 4.61
N LEU A 348 29.94 5.65 5.83
CA LEU A 348 29.88 6.37 7.11
C LEU A 348 31.11 6.17 8.00
N GLY A 349 31.88 5.11 7.76
CA GLY A 349 33.05 4.77 8.57
C GLY A 349 34.22 5.72 8.38
N GLY A 350 35.32 5.36 9.04
CA GLY A 350 36.59 6.08 9.02
C GLY A 350 37.70 5.21 9.59
N PRO A 351 38.91 5.76 9.80
CA PRO A 351 40.09 4.99 10.22
C PRO A 351 39.84 4.13 11.48
N ASP A 352 39.12 4.66 12.46
CA ASP A 352 38.79 3.99 13.73
C ASP A 352 37.96 2.69 13.56
N HIS A 353 37.42 2.44 12.37
CA HIS A 353 36.57 1.30 12.04
C HIS A 353 37.29 0.22 11.20
N GLU A 354 38.60 0.36 10.97
CA GLU A 354 39.39 -0.59 10.16
C GLU A 354 39.29 -2.03 10.67
N ALA A 355 39.49 -2.26 11.98
CA ALA A 355 39.44 -3.61 12.55
C ALA A 355 38.08 -4.31 12.33
N ALA A 356 36.99 -3.52 12.35
CA ALA A 356 35.64 -3.98 12.06
C ALA A 356 35.45 -4.32 10.57
N LEU A 357 35.95 -3.47 9.65
CA LEU A 357 35.96 -3.74 8.21
C LEU A 357 36.75 -5.01 7.88
N VAL A 358 37.93 -5.18 8.48
CA VAL A 358 38.81 -6.35 8.30
C VAL A 358 38.15 -7.64 8.75
N GLY A 359 37.47 -7.65 9.91
CA GLY A 359 36.76 -8.83 10.39
C GLY A 359 35.70 -9.33 9.40
N LEU A 360 35.04 -8.41 8.70
CA LEU A 360 33.98 -8.72 7.74
C LEU A 360 34.50 -9.15 6.35
N LEU A 361 35.78 -8.94 6.02
CA LEU A 361 36.38 -9.48 4.78
C LEU A 361 36.36 -11.01 4.71
N SER A 362 36.12 -11.68 5.83
CA SER A 362 36.01 -13.14 5.93
C SER A 362 34.63 -13.68 5.49
N VAL A 363 33.65 -12.81 5.25
CA VAL A 363 32.31 -13.18 4.76
C VAL A 363 32.40 -13.60 3.29
N ASP A 364 31.94 -14.81 2.95
CA ASP A 364 32.01 -15.32 1.57
C ASP A 364 30.86 -14.81 0.68
N ASP A 365 30.80 -13.49 0.51
CA ASP A 365 29.95 -12.82 -0.47
C ASP A 365 30.77 -11.77 -1.24
N ASP A 366 30.75 -11.85 -2.57
CA ASP A 366 31.59 -10.99 -3.42
C ASP A 366 31.17 -9.50 -3.38
N GLU A 367 29.91 -9.18 -3.08
CA GLU A 367 29.43 -7.77 -2.96
C GLU A 367 29.77 -7.19 -1.58
N VAL A 368 29.67 -7.99 -0.51
CA VAL A 368 30.20 -7.64 0.81
C VAL A 368 31.69 -7.34 0.71
N ALA A 369 32.48 -8.26 0.15
CA ALA A 369 33.91 -8.09 -0.03
C ALA A 369 34.26 -6.86 -0.89
N LEU A 370 33.45 -6.54 -1.91
CA LEU A 370 33.60 -5.36 -2.76
C LEU A 370 33.48 -4.06 -1.95
N HIS A 371 32.37 -3.89 -1.21
CA HIS A 371 32.14 -2.67 -0.41
C HIS A 371 33.18 -2.48 0.68
N LEU A 372 33.59 -3.56 1.36
CA LEU A 372 34.64 -3.51 2.39
C LEU A 372 36.03 -3.19 1.81
N THR A 373 36.34 -3.70 0.61
CA THR A 373 37.61 -3.44 -0.08
C THR A 373 37.74 -1.97 -0.46
N ASP A 374 36.69 -1.39 -1.04
CA ASP A 374 36.61 0.04 -1.39
C ASP A 374 36.67 0.93 -0.12
N ALA A 375 35.98 0.54 0.96
CA ALA A 375 36.08 1.21 2.25
C ALA A 375 37.51 1.23 2.83
N LEU A 376 38.18 0.07 2.86
CA LEU A 376 39.57 -0.03 3.33
C LEU A 376 40.53 0.73 2.41
N GLY A 377 40.29 0.77 1.10
CA GLY A 377 41.05 1.61 0.18
C GLY A 377 40.99 3.09 0.52
N ARG A 378 39.83 3.59 0.99
CA ARG A 378 39.64 5.00 1.39
C ARG A 378 40.22 5.31 2.78
N TRP A 379 39.97 4.45 3.76
CA TRP A 379 40.17 4.77 5.18
C TRP A 379 41.29 3.99 5.87
N GLY A 380 41.66 2.81 5.33
CA GLY A 380 42.56 1.86 6.00
C GLY A 380 44.01 2.33 6.10
N THR A 381 44.65 1.99 7.21
CA THR A 381 46.08 2.16 7.47
C THR A 381 46.92 1.15 6.66
N PRO A 382 48.27 1.20 6.73
CA PRO A 382 49.10 0.18 6.11
C PRO A 382 48.84 -1.25 6.62
N GLN A 383 48.21 -1.44 7.78
CA GLN A 383 47.86 -2.77 8.32
C GLN A 383 46.79 -3.46 7.47
N ALA A 384 45.77 -2.72 7.00
CA ALA A 384 44.76 -3.21 6.06
C ALA A 384 45.34 -3.85 4.78
N ILE A 385 46.55 -3.46 4.35
CA ILE A 385 47.19 -4.04 3.15
C ILE A 385 47.39 -5.55 3.30
N GLU A 386 47.75 -6.04 4.49
CA GLU A 386 47.94 -7.48 4.75
C GLU A 386 46.64 -8.28 4.56
N HIS A 387 45.50 -7.67 4.90
CA HIS A 387 44.18 -8.27 4.76
C HIS A 387 43.59 -8.14 3.34
N LEU A 388 43.97 -7.09 2.60
CA LEU A 388 43.59 -6.90 1.20
C LEU A 388 44.41 -7.75 0.23
N GLN A 389 45.68 -8.05 0.57
CA GLN A 389 46.60 -8.75 -0.34
C GLN A 389 46.09 -10.12 -0.84
N PRO A 390 45.47 -10.99 -0.01
CA PRO A 390 44.84 -12.23 -0.48
C PRO A 390 43.81 -12.02 -1.59
N LEU A 391 42.98 -10.96 -1.49
CA LEU A 391 41.90 -10.64 -2.43
C LEU A 391 42.41 -10.25 -3.82
N THR A 392 43.67 -9.85 -3.95
CA THR A 392 44.32 -9.57 -5.26
C THR A 392 44.61 -10.84 -6.09
N SER A 393 44.41 -12.02 -5.50
CA SER A 393 44.84 -13.33 -6.02
C SER A 393 43.74 -14.41 -5.93
N GLY A 394 44.06 -15.67 -6.22
CA GLY A 394 43.14 -16.82 -6.12
C GLY A 394 42.31 -17.09 -7.38
N ALA A 395 42.02 -18.37 -7.66
CA ALA A 395 41.36 -18.79 -8.91
C ALA A 395 39.87 -18.41 -9.00
N PHE A 396 39.15 -18.43 -7.86
CA PHE A 396 37.68 -18.35 -7.83
C PHE A 396 37.10 -16.94 -7.62
N ARG A 397 37.91 -15.94 -7.22
CA ARG A 397 37.45 -14.55 -7.05
C ARG A 397 37.31 -13.82 -8.39
N LYS A 398 36.25 -13.02 -8.53
CA LYS A 398 35.94 -12.22 -9.74
C LYS A 398 37.07 -11.23 -10.06
N ALA A 399 37.23 -10.91 -11.34
CA ALA A 399 38.27 -9.97 -11.82
C ALA A 399 38.12 -8.56 -11.22
N HIS A 400 36.88 -8.10 -11.03
CA HIS A 400 36.59 -6.79 -10.47
C HIS A 400 37.04 -6.63 -9.01
N THR A 401 36.79 -7.63 -8.15
CA THR A 401 37.26 -7.64 -6.74
C THR A 401 38.79 -7.59 -6.66
N LYS A 402 39.49 -8.33 -7.54
CA LYS A 402 40.96 -8.32 -7.62
C LYS A 402 41.54 -6.97 -8.06
N MET A 403 40.81 -6.25 -8.92
CA MET A 403 41.17 -4.90 -9.37
C MET A 403 41.02 -3.91 -8.22
N LEU A 404 39.83 -3.86 -7.61
CA LEU A 404 39.54 -3.01 -6.44
C LEU A 404 40.50 -3.26 -5.27
N ALA A 405 40.90 -4.52 -5.01
CA ALA A 405 41.87 -4.82 -3.97
C ALA A 405 43.26 -4.23 -4.25
N ARG A 406 43.67 -4.13 -5.52
CA ARG A 406 44.93 -3.48 -5.92
C ARG A 406 44.81 -1.96 -5.83
N ASP A 407 43.71 -1.41 -6.38
CA ASP A 407 43.41 0.01 -6.34
C ASP A 407 43.36 0.52 -4.88
N ALA A 408 42.75 -0.26 -3.98
CA ALA A 408 42.71 0.01 -2.55
C ALA A 408 44.11 -0.01 -1.89
N ILE A 409 44.93 -1.03 -2.16
CA ILE A 409 46.30 -1.12 -1.64
C ILE A 409 47.14 0.07 -2.14
N ASP A 410 47.03 0.42 -3.42
CA ASP A 410 47.81 1.53 -4.00
C ASP A 410 47.28 2.90 -3.53
N ALA A 411 45.98 3.04 -3.26
CA ALA A 411 45.42 4.22 -2.58
C ALA A 411 45.99 4.38 -1.16
N ILE A 412 46.03 3.31 -0.35
CA ILE A 412 46.64 3.33 0.99
C ILE A 412 48.12 3.71 0.88
N ARG A 413 48.89 3.01 0.03
CA ARG A 413 50.32 3.31 -0.19
C ARG A 413 50.54 4.77 -0.59
N THR A 414 49.74 5.30 -1.50
CA THR A 414 49.87 6.69 -1.97
C THR A 414 49.64 7.68 -0.84
N ARG A 415 48.62 7.49 0.02
CA ARG A 415 48.39 8.36 1.19
C ARG A 415 49.58 8.35 2.16
N TYR A 416 50.09 7.17 2.51
CA TYR A 416 51.15 7.05 3.52
C TYR A 416 52.57 7.35 2.98
N ALA A 417 52.84 7.13 1.69
CA ALA A 417 54.11 7.51 1.05
C ALA A 417 54.36 9.03 1.01
N HIS A 418 53.32 9.85 1.23
CA HIS A 418 53.40 11.31 1.21
C HIS A 418 53.09 11.94 2.59
N GLY A 419 52.94 11.13 3.65
CA GLY A 419 52.13 11.49 4.83
C GLY A 419 52.83 11.94 6.12
N GLU A 420 54.14 11.72 6.33
CA GLU A 420 54.84 12.14 7.56
C GLU A 420 56.06 13.03 7.28
N ARG A 421 55.81 14.30 6.91
CA ARG A 421 56.84 15.36 6.87
C ARG A 421 56.51 16.60 7.72
N GLY A 422 55.46 16.53 8.53
CA GLY A 422 55.03 17.61 9.44
C GLY A 422 54.90 17.22 10.91
N GLY A 423 55.10 15.94 11.26
CA GLY A 423 55.14 15.49 12.65
C GLY A 423 56.48 15.85 13.27
N LEU A 424 56.52 16.91 14.08
CA LEU A 424 57.67 17.22 14.92
C LEU A 424 57.90 16.05 15.90
N ALA A 425 58.93 15.26 15.64
CA ALA A 425 59.50 14.39 16.65
C ALA A 425 60.07 15.27 17.77
N LEU A 426 59.30 15.45 18.84
CA LEU A 426 59.81 15.97 20.12
C LEU A 426 60.71 14.90 20.74
N THR A 427 61.92 14.76 20.21
CA THR A 427 63.04 14.24 20.99
C THR A 427 63.28 15.23 22.13
N GLU A 428 63.30 14.74 23.36
CA GLU A 428 63.47 15.55 24.57
C GLU A 428 64.70 16.48 24.42
N ALA A 429 64.48 17.77 24.65
CA ALA A 429 65.54 18.77 24.53
C ALA A 429 66.55 18.60 25.66
N GLY A 430 67.66 17.92 25.37
CA GLY A 430 68.90 18.08 26.12
C GLY A 430 69.32 19.56 26.10
N PRO A 431 69.89 20.10 27.20
CA PRO A 431 70.09 21.54 27.35
C PRO A 431 71.36 22.02 26.66
N GLU A 432 71.42 21.96 25.33
CA GLU A 432 72.41 22.72 24.53
C GLU A 432 71.92 22.87 23.08
N GLY A 433 71.49 24.08 22.73
CA GLY A 433 71.05 24.40 21.36
C GLY A 433 72.25 24.72 20.46
N ALA A 434 72.35 24.04 19.32
CA ALA A 434 73.33 24.34 18.29
C ALA A 434 72.63 24.69 16.96
N LEU A 435 72.67 25.97 16.61
CA LEU A 435 72.35 26.44 15.25
C LEU A 435 73.52 26.07 14.34
N SER A 436 73.26 25.26 13.31
CA SER A 436 74.24 25.02 12.24
C SER A 436 73.99 25.98 11.10
N MET A 437 74.92 26.92 10.87
CA MET A 437 74.96 27.71 9.64
C MET A 437 75.88 27.01 8.63
N SER A 438 75.44 26.93 7.38
CA SER A 438 76.27 26.50 6.26
C SER A 438 76.87 27.73 5.57
N ASP A 439 78.18 27.92 5.70
CA ASP A 439 78.92 28.91 4.90
C ASP A 439 79.06 28.40 3.46
N GLU A 440 78.58 29.18 2.48
CA GLU A 440 78.92 28.99 1.07
C GLU A 440 80.13 29.87 0.69
N ALA A 441 81.18 29.22 0.19
CA ALA A 441 82.27 29.87 -0.54
C ALA A 441 82.67 28.97 -1.73
N GLY A 442 82.48 29.47 -2.94
CA GLY A 442 82.72 28.76 -4.20
C GLY A 442 82.20 29.52 -5.41
#